data_AF-A0A540UPG2-F1
#
_entry.id   AF-A0A540UPG2-F1
#
_cell.length_a   1.000
_cell.length_b   1.000
_cell.length_c   1.000
_cell.angle_alpha   90.00
_cell.angle_beta   90.00
_cell.angle_gamma   90.00
#
_symmetry.space_group_name_H-M   'P 1'
#
loop_
_entity.id
_entity.type
_entity.pdbx_description
1 polymer ?
#
loop_
_entity_poly.entity_id
_entity_poly.type
_entity_poly.pdbx_seq_one_letter_code
_entity_poly.pdbx_strand_id
1 'polypeptide(L)'
;MDLQTVESGKIASKVENNITIKMTVDGVEQKIRVDAIGFDEAGNIRIQEYTTAQNGLKISRQNLLEDLSKYGGTIVGAGKGDFVGGVEIPKGTRIDVVSQKTGNFSIDSTPNYIQVGRYTTELSKIDLPLEEKVIRLQEFYSDLSDKTDINVPSDPQYVVAVRDGWVEYDWPKNLGYQEGTVQSITRDSGLPDQWDRFGHMGGGNFSDIPSDGPYTYSQRAIPYVENPNAYHKGTFIR
;
A
#
# COMPACT_ATOMS: atom_id res chain seq x y z
N MET A 1 -6.50 -4.35 -19.94
CA MET A 1 -5.70 -5.53 -19.55
C MET A 1 -5.01 -5.14 -18.25
N ASP A 2 -5.12 -5.93 -17.19
CA ASP A 2 -4.53 -5.55 -15.90
C ASP A 2 -3.00 -5.74 -15.92
N LEU A 3 -2.30 -5.09 -14.98
CA LEU A 3 -0.83 -5.09 -14.91
C LEU A 3 -0.27 -6.51 -14.77
N GLN A 4 -0.99 -7.39 -14.09
CA GLN A 4 -0.59 -8.79 -13.89
C GLN A 4 -0.60 -9.54 -15.22
N THR A 5 -1.65 -9.42 -16.02
CA THR A 5 -1.71 -10.03 -17.36
C THR A 5 -0.61 -9.48 -18.28
N VAL A 6 -0.28 -8.18 -18.18
CA VAL A 6 0.82 -7.58 -18.97
C VAL A 6 2.18 -8.13 -18.57
N GLU A 7 2.47 -8.22 -17.27
CA GLU A 7 3.75 -8.76 -16.78
C GLU A 7 3.89 -10.26 -17.05
N SER A 8 2.82 -11.03 -16.87
CA SER A 8 2.78 -12.44 -17.26
C SER A 8 2.98 -12.62 -18.76
N GLY A 9 2.40 -11.74 -19.57
CA GLY A 9 2.52 -11.75 -21.03
C GLY A 9 3.95 -11.65 -21.57
N LYS A 10 4.92 -11.25 -20.73
CA LYS A 10 6.35 -11.23 -21.09
C LYS A 10 7.00 -12.61 -21.09
N ILE A 11 6.44 -13.56 -20.32
CA ILE A 11 7.05 -14.89 -20.10
C ILE A 11 6.10 -16.05 -20.38
N ALA A 12 4.84 -15.74 -20.66
CA ALA A 12 3.79 -16.70 -20.99
C ALA A 12 2.82 -16.11 -22.03
N SER A 13 2.23 -16.99 -22.83
CA SER A 13 1.19 -16.66 -23.82
C SER A 13 -0.19 -17.08 -23.32
N LYS A 14 -1.25 -16.53 -23.94
CA LYS A 14 -2.66 -16.84 -23.63
C LYS A 14 -2.99 -16.67 -22.15
N VAL A 15 -2.44 -15.61 -21.54
CA VAL A 15 -2.53 -15.38 -20.10
C VAL A 15 -3.97 -15.04 -19.70
N GLU A 16 -4.44 -15.71 -18.67
CA GLU A 16 -5.74 -15.48 -18.05
C GLU A 16 -5.61 -15.30 -16.54
N ASN A 17 -6.52 -14.51 -15.97
CA ASN A 17 -6.53 -14.19 -14.54
C ASN A 17 -7.79 -14.70 -13.84
N ASN A 18 -7.72 -14.84 -12.52
CA ASN A 18 -8.83 -15.31 -11.68
C ASN A 18 -9.32 -16.73 -12.01
N ILE A 19 -8.40 -17.61 -12.42
CA ILE A 19 -8.71 -19.03 -12.66
C ILE A 19 -8.71 -19.78 -11.32
N THR A 20 -9.76 -20.57 -11.09
CA THR A 20 -9.88 -21.39 -9.87
C THR A 20 -9.47 -22.82 -10.18
N ILE A 21 -8.55 -23.36 -9.39
CA ILE A 21 -8.04 -24.72 -9.50
C ILE A 21 -8.45 -25.48 -8.25
N LYS A 22 -9.01 -26.67 -8.45
CA LYS A 22 -9.29 -27.64 -7.39
C LYS A 22 -8.15 -28.65 -7.34
N MET A 23 -7.68 -28.97 -6.14
CA MET A 23 -6.70 -30.02 -5.89
C MET A 23 -7.20 -30.94 -4.77
N THR A 24 -6.67 -32.15 -4.72
CA THR A 24 -6.96 -33.11 -3.64
C THR A 24 -5.66 -33.42 -2.91
N VAL A 25 -5.57 -32.98 -1.65
CA VAL A 25 -4.41 -33.19 -0.78
C VAL A 25 -4.80 -34.21 0.28
N ASP A 26 -4.16 -35.37 0.26
CA ASP A 26 -4.38 -36.47 1.21
C ASP A 26 -5.87 -36.84 1.39
N GLY A 27 -6.63 -36.81 0.28
CA GLY A 27 -8.06 -37.14 0.24
C GLY A 27 -9.00 -35.97 0.55
N VAL A 28 -8.47 -34.78 0.86
CA VAL A 28 -9.26 -33.56 1.14
C VAL A 28 -9.22 -32.63 -0.07
N GLU A 29 -10.39 -32.20 -0.53
CA GLU A 29 -10.49 -31.21 -1.60
C GLU A 29 -10.13 -29.80 -1.10
N GLN A 30 -9.26 -29.13 -1.85
CA GLN A 30 -8.88 -27.73 -1.64
C GLN A 30 -9.03 -26.96 -2.94
N LYS A 31 -9.23 -25.64 -2.85
CA LYS A 31 -9.34 -24.76 -4.01
C LYS A 31 -8.44 -23.55 -3.85
N ILE A 32 -7.79 -23.17 -4.93
CA ILE A 32 -6.98 -21.96 -5.03
C ILE A 32 -7.41 -21.19 -6.28
N ARG A 33 -7.68 -19.90 -6.13
CA ARG A 33 -7.79 -18.98 -7.26
C ARG A 33 -6.44 -18.32 -7.47
N VAL A 34 -5.85 -18.48 -8.64
CA VAL A 34 -4.54 -17.94 -8.97
C VAL A 34 -4.64 -16.56 -9.61
N ASP A 35 -3.59 -15.76 -9.46
CA ASP A 35 -3.55 -14.40 -10.01
C ASP A 35 -3.46 -14.43 -11.54
N ALA A 36 -2.48 -15.16 -12.08
CA ALA A 36 -2.30 -15.36 -13.52
C ALA A 36 -1.86 -16.78 -13.89
N ILE A 37 -2.33 -17.26 -15.03
CA ILE A 37 -1.95 -18.54 -15.63
C ILE A 37 -1.81 -18.41 -17.14
N GLY A 38 -0.83 -19.08 -17.73
CA GLY A 38 -0.55 -19.05 -19.17
C GLY A 38 0.29 -20.25 -19.62
N PHE A 39 0.76 -20.21 -20.86
CA PHE A 39 1.67 -21.22 -21.41
C PHE A 39 3.05 -20.61 -21.67
N ASP A 40 4.12 -21.26 -21.21
CA ASP A 40 5.49 -20.88 -21.54
C ASP A 40 5.83 -21.14 -23.03
N GLU A 41 7.05 -20.80 -23.45
CA GLU A 41 7.50 -21.00 -24.84
C GLU A 41 7.50 -22.48 -25.28
N ALA A 42 7.63 -23.41 -24.33
CA ALA A 42 7.57 -24.84 -24.59
C ALA A 42 6.13 -25.40 -24.55
N GLY A 43 5.14 -24.56 -24.28
CA GLY A 43 3.72 -24.93 -24.18
C GLY A 43 3.34 -25.53 -22.83
N ASN A 44 4.20 -25.46 -21.81
CA ASN A 44 3.85 -25.92 -20.47
C ASN A 44 3.05 -24.86 -19.73
N ILE A 45 2.14 -25.31 -18.87
CA ILE A 45 1.40 -24.40 -17.98
C ILE A 45 2.37 -23.74 -17.01
N ARG A 46 2.23 -22.42 -16.86
CA ARG A 46 2.96 -21.60 -15.91
C ARG A 46 1.97 -20.74 -15.13
N ILE A 47 2.16 -20.69 -13.81
CA ILE A 47 1.32 -19.91 -12.90
C ILE A 47 2.18 -18.81 -12.28
N GLN A 48 1.61 -17.62 -12.15
CA GLN A 48 2.24 -16.50 -11.46
C GLN A 48 1.34 -15.97 -10.35
N GLU A 49 1.97 -15.71 -9.21
CA GLU A 49 1.34 -15.15 -8.02
C GLU A 49 2.04 -13.86 -7.66
N TYR A 50 1.27 -12.82 -7.38
CA TYR A 50 1.81 -11.49 -7.12
C TYR A 50 1.67 -11.15 -5.65
N THR A 51 2.71 -10.53 -5.10
CA THR A 51 2.69 -10.03 -3.72
C THR A 51 3.41 -8.70 -3.60
N THR A 52 2.80 -7.77 -2.87
CA THR A 52 3.41 -6.51 -2.44
C THR A 52 4.05 -6.63 -1.05
N ALA A 53 3.73 -7.69 -0.30
CA ALA A 53 4.20 -7.84 1.06
C ALA A 53 5.71 -8.07 1.14
N GLN A 54 6.36 -7.36 2.07
CA GLN A 54 7.80 -7.39 2.31
C GLN A 54 8.37 -8.81 2.50
N ASN A 55 7.61 -9.65 3.21
CA ASN A 55 7.97 -11.03 3.55
C ASN A 55 7.38 -12.06 2.57
N GLY A 56 6.92 -11.63 1.40
CA GLY A 56 6.30 -12.49 0.41
C GLY A 56 4.87 -12.88 0.76
N LEU A 57 4.36 -13.95 0.14
CA LEU A 57 3.01 -14.45 0.41
C LEU A 57 2.86 -14.93 1.86
N LYS A 58 1.65 -14.87 2.44
CA LYS A 58 1.38 -15.48 3.74
C LYS A 58 1.69 -16.99 3.70
N ILE A 59 2.17 -17.57 4.81
CA ILE A 59 2.55 -19.01 4.90
C ILE A 59 1.40 -19.92 4.40
N SER A 60 0.15 -19.63 4.80
CA SER A 60 -1.00 -20.41 4.34
C SER A 60 -1.18 -20.41 2.82
N ARG A 61 -0.84 -19.30 2.14
CA ARG A 61 -0.88 -19.20 0.69
C ARG A 61 0.28 -19.93 0.04
N GLN A 62 1.48 -19.85 0.63
CA GLN A 62 2.65 -20.61 0.16
C GLN A 62 2.37 -22.12 0.20
N ASN A 63 1.83 -22.62 1.32
CA ASN A 63 1.48 -24.03 1.47
C ASN A 63 0.48 -24.51 0.39
N LEU A 64 -0.55 -23.71 0.09
CA LEU A 64 -1.51 -24.05 -0.98
C LEU A 64 -0.87 -24.12 -2.37
N LEU A 65 0.13 -23.27 -2.65
CA LEU A 65 0.85 -23.28 -3.93
C LEU A 65 1.83 -24.45 -4.00
N GLU A 66 2.52 -24.76 -2.90
CA GLU A 66 3.37 -25.96 -2.79
C GLU A 66 2.55 -27.23 -2.99
N ASP A 67 1.37 -27.32 -2.38
CA ASP A 67 0.44 -28.42 -2.57
C ASP A 67 -0.05 -28.49 -4.02
N LEU A 68 -0.41 -27.37 -4.64
CA LEU A 68 -0.77 -27.34 -6.06
C LEU A 68 0.35 -27.86 -6.95
N SER A 69 1.59 -27.43 -6.70
CA SER A 69 2.74 -27.90 -7.47
C SER A 69 2.98 -29.39 -7.25
N LYS A 70 2.87 -29.88 -6.01
CA LYS A 70 3.11 -31.29 -5.65
C LYS A 70 2.04 -32.24 -6.18
N TYR A 71 0.76 -31.89 -6.03
CA TYR A 71 -0.37 -32.77 -6.31
C TYR A 71 -1.01 -32.51 -7.68
N GLY A 72 -0.74 -31.35 -8.29
CA GLY A 72 -1.46 -30.90 -9.47
C GLY A 72 -2.89 -30.48 -9.12
N GLY A 73 -3.73 -30.31 -10.14
CA GLY A 73 -5.13 -29.97 -9.93
C GLY A 73 -5.95 -29.97 -11.19
N THR A 74 -7.18 -29.51 -11.09
CA THR A 74 -8.12 -29.39 -12.21
C THR A 74 -8.79 -28.03 -12.14
N ILE A 75 -8.84 -27.33 -13.26
CA ILE A 75 -9.54 -26.05 -13.35
C ILE A 75 -11.04 -26.28 -13.17
N VAL A 76 -11.66 -25.46 -12.32
CA VAL A 76 -13.08 -25.53 -11.97
C VAL A 76 -13.78 -24.19 -12.17
N GLY A 77 -15.10 -24.24 -12.24
CA GLY A 77 -15.93 -23.08 -12.55
C GLY A 77 -16.01 -22.81 -14.05
N ALA A 78 -16.33 -21.58 -14.44
CA ALA A 78 -16.49 -21.21 -15.84
C ALA A 78 -15.17 -21.28 -16.64
N GLY A 79 -14.03 -21.08 -15.99
CA GLY A 79 -12.74 -20.91 -16.66
C GLY A 79 -12.69 -19.64 -17.52
N LYS A 80 -11.58 -19.44 -18.24
CA LYS A 80 -11.42 -18.37 -19.26
C LYS A 80 -10.43 -18.81 -20.32
N GLY A 81 -10.58 -18.26 -21.54
CA GLY A 81 -9.67 -18.53 -22.65
C GLY A 81 -9.48 -20.03 -22.88
N ASP A 82 -8.23 -20.46 -22.93
CA ASP A 82 -7.85 -21.87 -23.08
C ASP A 82 -7.95 -22.69 -21.78
N PHE A 83 -8.27 -22.05 -20.65
CA PHE A 83 -8.39 -22.64 -19.32
C PHE A 83 -9.86 -22.88 -18.95
N VAL A 84 -10.59 -23.59 -19.80
CA VAL A 84 -12.03 -23.90 -19.64
C VAL A 84 -12.27 -25.41 -19.63
N GLY A 85 -13.31 -25.87 -18.93
CA GLY A 85 -13.80 -27.25 -19.10
C GLY A 85 -12.98 -28.35 -18.42
N GLY A 86 -12.39 -28.09 -17.26
CA GLY A 86 -11.73 -29.15 -16.47
C GLY A 86 -10.29 -29.46 -16.88
N VAL A 87 -9.57 -28.47 -17.44
CA VAL A 87 -8.15 -28.61 -17.78
C VAL A 87 -7.35 -29.07 -16.56
N GLU A 88 -6.53 -30.10 -16.74
CA GLU A 88 -5.62 -30.58 -15.72
C GLU A 88 -4.38 -29.69 -15.61
N ILE A 89 -3.99 -29.40 -14.37
CA ILE A 89 -2.73 -28.76 -14.00
C ILE A 89 -1.76 -29.87 -13.62
N PRO A 90 -0.69 -30.11 -14.41
CA PRO A 90 0.25 -31.18 -14.14
C PRO A 90 0.97 -31.02 -12.79
N LYS A 91 1.37 -32.16 -12.21
CA LYS A 91 2.31 -32.17 -11.08
C LYS A 91 3.64 -31.57 -11.52
N GLY A 92 4.27 -30.81 -10.63
CA GLY A 92 5.50 -30.07 -10.90
C GLY A 92 5.29 -28.82 -11.75
N THR A 93 4.03 -28.38 -11.98
CA THR A 93 3.75 -27.11 -12.66
C THR A 93 4.53 -25.99 -11.98
N ARG A 94 5.22 -25.17 -12.79
CA ARG A 94 6.02 -24.06 -12.30
C ARG A 94 5.10 -22.95 -11.81
N ILE A 95 5.29 -22.56 -10.55
CA ILE A 95 4.62 -21.43 -9.92
C ILE A 95 5.68 -20.41 -9.56
N ASP A 96 5.61 -19.22 -10.13
CA ASP A 96 6.52 -18.12 -9.80
C ASP A 96 5.81 -17.10 -8.91
N VAL A 97 6.37 -16.86 -7.74
CA VAL A 97 5.94 -15.75 -6.87
C VAL A 97 6.69 -14.50 -7.29
N VAL A 98 5.99 -13.62 -7.98
CA VAL A 98 6.52 -12.32 -8.41
C VAL A 98 6.22 -11.33 -7.29
N SER A 99 7.25 -11.03 -6.50
CA SER A 99 7.16 -9.90 -5.60
C SER A 99 7.16 -8.63 -6.45
N GLN A 100 6.02 -7.95 -6.49
CA GLN A 100 5.94 -6.57 -6.96
C GLN A 100 6.46 -5.68 -5.84
N LYS A 101 7.69 -5.91 -5.39
CA LYS A 101 8.42 -4.86 -4.70
C LYS A 101 8.41 -3.69 -5.67
N THR A 102 7.70 -2.63 -5.34
CA THR A 102 8.05 -1.30 -5.84
C THR A 102 9.56 -1.22 -5.74
N GLY A 103 10.22 -1.06 -6.90
CA GLY A 103 11.56 -1.59 -7.17
C GLY A 103 12.56 -1.41 -6.04
N ASN A 104 13.53 -2.32 -5.92
CA ASN A 104 14.63 -2.26 -4.96
C ASN A 104 15.18 -0.82 -4.79
N PHE A 105 14.62 -0.06 -3.85
CA PHE A 105 15.27 1.11 -3.31
C PHE A 105 16.23 0.55 -2.29
N SER A 106 17.53 0.62 -2.61
CA SER A 106 18.56 0.39 -1.61
C SER A 106 18.28 1.35 -0.45
N ILE A 107 17.96 0.81 0.72
CA ILE A 107 17.92 1.53 1.99
C ILE A 107 19.38 1.86 2.32
N ASP A 108 19.91 2.90 1.68
CA ASP A 108 21.13 3.58 2.11
C ASP A 108 20.80 4.36 3.40
N SER A 109 21.83 4.75 4.15
CA SER A 109 21.87 5.70 5.27
C SER A 109 21.17 7.06 5.05
N THR A 110 20.49 7.25 3.92
CA THR A 110 19.73 8.46 3.60
C THR A 110 18.55 8.60 4.59
N PRO A 111 18.29 9.79 5.16
CA PRO A 111 17.15 10.01 6.04
C PRO A 111 15.82 9.52 5.45
N ASN A 112 14.98 8.87 6.25
CA ASN A 112 13.77 8.20 5.77
C ASN A 112 12.77 9.15 5.08
N TYR A 113 12.73 10.44 5.44
CA TYR A 113 11.91 11.42 4.72
C TYR A 113 12.33 11.59 3.24
N ILE A 114 13.63 11.49 2.94
CA ILE A 114 14.14 11.51 1.55
C ILE A 114 13.74 10.22 0.84
N GLN A 115 13.77 9.09 1.54
CA GLN A 115 13.34 7.81 0.97
C GLN A 115 11.86 7.84 0.59
N VAL A 116 11.00 8.37 1.46
CA VAL A 116 9.57 8.57 1.18
C VAL A 116 9.37 9.50 -0.02
N GLY A 117 10.10 10.62 -0.10
CA GLY A 117 10.05 11.51 -1.25
C GLY A 117 10.40 10.79 -2.56
N ARG A 118 11.54 10.08 -2.60
CA ARG A 118 11.97 9.30 -3.77
C ARG A 118 10.95 8.22 -4.17
N TYR A 119 10.41 7.52 -3.18
CA TYR A 119 9.38 6.51 -3.41
C TYR A 119 8.13 7.13 -4.03
N THR A 120 7.69 8.26 -3.49
CA THR A 120 6.54 9.02 -3.99
C THR A 120 6.78 9.51 -5.43
N THR A 121 7.98 10.00 -5.74
CA THR A 121 8.41 10.34 -7.10
C THR A 121 8.24 9.17 -8.06
N GLU A 122 8.78 7.99 -7.75
CA GLU A 122 8.66 6.84 -8.64
C GLU A 122 7.21 6.39 -8.78
N LEU A 123 6.45 6.34 -7.68
CA LEU A 123 5.05 5.96 -7.69
C LEU A 123 4.18 6.93 -8.50
N SER A 124 4.52 8.22 -8.53
CA SER A 124 3.82 9.22 -9.34
C SER A 124 3.88 8.92 -10.84
N LYS A 125 4.98 8.31 -11.31
CA LYS A 125 5.23 7.97 -12.72
C LYS A 125 4.53 6.69 -13.16
N ILE A 126 4.11 5.84 -12.23
CA ILE A 126 3.43 4.57 -12.54
C ILE A 126 1.96 4.85 -12.86
N ASP A 127 1.45 4.25 -13.93
CA ASP A 127 0.03 4.26 -14.26
C ASP A 127 -0.72 3.25 -13.36
N LEU A 128 -1.18 3.75 -12.20
CA LEU A 128 -1.96 3.01 -11.21
C LEU A 128 -3.13 3.85 -10.72
N PRO A 129 -4.25 3.22 -10.34
CA PRO A 129 -5.33 3.90 -9.62
C PRO A 129 -4.82 4.60 -8.37
N LEU A 130 -5.43 5.73 -8.00
CA LEU A 130 -5.02 6.51 -6.82
C LEU A 130 -5.07 5.68 -5.53
N GLU A 131 -6.12 4.88 -5.37
CA GLU A 131 -6.31 3.98 -4.23
C GLU A 131 -5.12 3.03 -4.05
N GLU A 132 -4.66 2.42 -5.13
CA GLU A 132 -3.50 1.53 -5.15
C GLU A 132 -2.20 2.28 -4.83
N LYS A 133 -2.04 3.52 -5.29
CA LYS A 133 -0.88 4.36 -4.93
C LYS A 133 -0.86 4.68 -3.43
N VAL A 134 -2.01 4.97 -2.84
CA VAL A 134 -2.11 5.25 -1.39
C VAL A 134 -1.80 4.00 -0.56
N ILE A 135 -2.33 2.84 -0.94
CA ILE A 135 -2.00 1.55 -0.30
C ILE A 135 -0.48 1.32 -0.33
N ARG A 136 0.15 1.52 -1.48
CA ARG A 136 1.61 1.35 -1.65
C ARG A 136 2.43 2.31 -0.78
N LEU A 137 2.00 3.56 -0.64
CA LEU A 137 2.64 4.52 0.28
C LEU A 137 2.53 4.08 1.74
N GLN A 138 1.38 3.53 2.14
CA GLN A 138 1.17 3.01 3.50
C GLN A 138 2.01 1.77 3.78
N GLU A 139 2.11 0.83 2.83
CA GLU A 139 2.99 -0.34 2.91
C GLU A 139 4.47 0.08 3.00
N PHE A 140 4.90 1.01 2.14
CA PHE A 140 6.28 1.53 2.22
C PHE A 140 6.56 2.17 3.57
N TYR A 141 5.62 2.98 4.08
CA TYR A 141 5.73 3.61 5.39
C TYR A 141 5.73 2.61 6.55
N SER A 142 4.97 1.51 6.46
CA SER A 142 4.95 0.50 7.53
C SER A 142 6.32 -0.13 7.75
N ASP A 143 7.10 -0.26 6.67
CA ASP A 143 8.40 -0.93 6.64
C ASP A 143 9.57 0.00 7.06
N LEU A 144 9.33 1.30 7.24
CA LEU A 144 10.35 2.24 7.68
C LEU A 144 10.73 2.01 9.14
N SER A 145 12.03 1.95 9.42
CA SER A 145 12.59 1.83 10.78
C SER A 145 12.47 3.12 11.59
N ASP A 146 12.59 4.27 10.93
CA ASP A 146 12.41 5.60 11.48
C ASP A 146 11.27 6.32 10.75
N LYS A 147 10.27 6.74 11.51
CA LYS A 147 9.06 7.40 11.01
C LYS A 147 9.00 8.87 11.44
N THR A 148 10.08 9.40 12.02
CA THR A 148 10.14 10.79 12.50
C THR A 148 9.77 11.75 11.38
N ASP A 149 8.81 12.63 11.67
CA ASP A 149 8.34 13.69 10.76
C ASP A 149 7.77 13.24 9.40
N ILE A 150 7.45 11.96 9.24
CA ILE A 150 6.86 11.43 8.01
C ILE A 150 5.34 11.41 8.12
N ASN A 151 4.69 11.97 7.09
CA ASN A 151 3.24 11.93 6.92
C ASN A 151 2.90 11.11 5.67
N VAL A 152 1.96 10.18 5.81
CA VAL A 152 1.43 9.34 4.73
C VAL A 152 -0.10 9.36 4.82
N PRO A 153 -0.84 9.49 3.70
CA PRO A 153 -2.30 9.53 3.73
C PRO A 153 -2.90 8.29 4.39
N SER A 154 -3.89 8.47 5.27
CA SER A 154 -4.62 7.36 5.90
C SER A 154 -5.65 6.72 4.98
N ASP A 155 -6.20 7.48 4.04
CA ASP A 155 -7.27 7.03 3.15
C ASP A 155 -7.19 7.77 1.80
N PRO A 156 -7.40 7.08 0.66
CA PRO A 156 -7.43 7.70 -0.66
C PRO A 156 -8.43 8.85 -0.81
N GLN A 157 -9.53 8.85 -0.06
CA GLN A 157 -10.55 9.89 -0.14
C GLN A 157 -10.01 11.30 0.19
N TYR A 158 -8.92 11.40 0.94
CA TYR A 158 -8.29 12.67 1.32
C TYR A 158 -7.21 13.12 0.34
N VAL A 159 -7.00 12.38 -0.75
CA VAL A 159 -5.90 12.61 -1.69
C VAL A 159 -6.45 13.06 -3.04
N VAL A 160 -5.88 14.13 -3.60
CA VAL A 160 -6.15 14.58 -4.97
C VAL A 160 -5.26 13.82 -5.95
N ALA A 161 -3.95 13.74 -5.65
CA ALA A 161 -2.98 13.07 -6.51
C ALA A 161 -1.70 12.70 -5.77
N VAL A 162 -1.00 11.69 -6.28
CA VAL A 162 0.41 11.42 -5.95
C VAL A 162 1.28 12.06 -7.03
N ARG A 163 2.12 13.01 -6.63
CA ARG A 163 2.96 13.85 -7.51
C ARG A 163 4.43 13.53 -7.31
N ASP A 164 5.28 14.19 -8.10
CA ASP A 164 6.73 14.04 -8.01
C ASP A 164 7.24 14.47 -6.62
N GLY A 165 7.47 13.50 -5.75
CA GLY A 165 8.06 13.69 -4.43
C GLY A 165 7.07 14.01 -3.30
N TRP A 166 5.78 14.21 -3.59
CA TRP A 166 4.79 14.55 -2.56
C TRP A 166 3.38 14.04 -2.87
N VAL A 167 2.54 13.98 -1.84
CA VAL A 167 1.10 13.71 -1.93
C VAL A 167 0.35 15.04 -1.90
N GLU A 168 -0.51 15.26 -2.89
CA GLU A 168 -1.43 16.39 -2.94
C GLU A 168 -2.74 15.99 -2.25
N TYR A 169 -3.09 16.68 -1.16
CA TYR A 169 -4.27 16.38 -0.34
C TYR A 169 -5.45 17.29 -0.69
N ASP A 170 -6.67 16.77 -0.53
CA ASP A 170 -7.91 17.53 -0.64
C ASP A 170 -8.18 18.27 0.68
N TRP A 171 -7.38 19.32 0.93
CA TRP A 171 -7.54 20.13 2.13
C TRP A 171 -8.84 20.93 2.10
N PRO A 172 -9.53 21.08 3.24
CA PRO A 172 -10.68 21.95 3.33
C PRO A 172 -10.32 23.40 3.00
N LYS A 173 -11.30 24.13 2.45
CA LYS A 173 -11.18 25.56 2.22
C LYS A 173 -10.91 26.31 3.54
N ASN A 174 -10.46 27.56 3.43
CA ASN A 174 -10.18 28.42 4.58
C ASN A 174 -9.20 27.80 5.58
N LEU A 175 -8.22 27.02 5.09
CA LEU A 175 -7.20 26.34 5.91
C LEU A 175 -7.79 25.41 6.99
N GLY A 176 -9.03 24.95 6.79
CA GLY A 176 -9.76 24.12 7.77
C GLY A 176 -10.44 24.89 8.90
N TYR A 177 -10.37 26.22 8.91
CA TYR A 177 -11.12 27.01 9.89
C TYR A 177 -12.61 27.00 9.60
N GLN A 178 -13.40 26.86 10.67
CA GLN A 178 -14.83 27.10 10.60
C GLN A 178 -15.09 28.59 10.37
N GLU A 179 -16.01 28.91 9.48
CA GLU A 179 -16.34 30.29 9.16
C GLU A 179 -16.84 31.04 10.41
N GLY A 180 -16.30 32.23 10.65
CA GLY A 180 -16.66 33.06 11.81
C GLY A 180 -15.99 32.67 13.14
N THR A 181 -15.15 31.63 13.20
CA THR A 181 -14.49 31.21 14.45
C THR A 181 -13.06 31.71 14.61
N VAL A 182 -12.45 32.20 13.53
CA VAL A 182 -11.06 32.71 13.56
C VAL A 182 -10.98 33.97 14.41
N GLN A 183 -10.14 33.93 15.43
CA GLN A 183 -9.83 35.06 16.30
C GLN A 183 -8.36 35.44 16.18
N SER A 184 -8.08 36.74 16.15
CA SER A 184 -6.71 37.24 16.20
C SER A 184 -6.11 37.06 17.59
N ILE A 185 -4.83 36.71 17.63
CA ILE A 185 -4.05 36.75 18.86
C ILE A 185 -3.74 38.21 19.19
N THR A 186 -4.17 38.66 20.36
CA THR A 186 -3.95 40.02 20.86
C THR A 186 -3.04 40.00 22.08
N ARG A 187 -2.68 41.18 22.60
CA ARG A 187 -1.98 41.30 23.89
C ARG A 187 -2.79 40.74 25.06
N ASP A 188 -4.12 40.77 24.95
CA ASP A 188 -5.03 40.35 26.02
C ASP A 188 -5.37 38.86 25.91
N SER A 189 -5.59 38.34 24.70
CA SER A 189 -5.89 36.91 24.49
C SER A 189 -4.65 36.03 24.53
N GLY A 190 -3.52 36.52 24.01
CA GLY A 190 -2.23 35.83 24.02
C GLY A 190 -2.20 34.52 23.22
N LEU A 191 -1.00 33.93 23.16
CA LEU A 191 -0.81 32.53 22.75
C LEU A 191 -1.14 31.62 23.94
N PRO A 192 -1.51 30.34 23.73
CA PRO A 192 -1.53 29.37 24.83
C PRO A 192 -0.14 29.25 25.48
N ASP A 193 -0.06 28.69 26.69
CA ASP A 193 1.24 28.48 27.36
C ASP A 193 2.03 27.33 26.70
N GLN A 194 1.32 26.29 26.30
CA GLN A 194 1.85 25.09 25.65
C GLN A 194 1.24 24.91 24.26
N TRP A 195 2.03 24.32 23.38
CA TRP A 195 1.59 23.94 22.04
C TRP A 195 2.05 22.53 21.70
N ASP A 196 1.33 21.90 20.78
CA ASP A 196 1.75 20.68 20.13
C ASP A 196 1.43 20.67 18.62
N ARG A 197 2.04 19.74 17.89
CA ARG A 197 1.67 19.41 16.51
C ARG A 197 2.09 18.00 16.14
N PHE A 198 1.53 17.52 15.03
CA PHE A 198 2.05 16.37 14.30
C PHE A 198 2.67 16.82 12.97
N GLY A 199 3.87 16.31 12.68
CA GLY A 199 4.62 16.56 11.44
C GLY A 199 5.78 17.53 11.62
N HIS A 200 6.64 17.58 10.59
CA HIS A 200 7.88 18.35 10.55
C HIS A 200 7.76 19.79 11.09
N MET A 201 8.77 20.22 11.87
CA MET A 201 8.80 21.53 12.55
C MET A 201 8.76 22.76 11.63
N GLY A 202 8.97 22.59 10.33
CA GLY A 202 8.85 23.66 9.34
C GLY A 202 7.42 24.07 8.98
N GLY A 203 6.38 23.36 9.43
CA GLY A 203 4.99 23.73 9.09
C GLY A 203 4.38 24.77 10.05
N GLY A 204 3.37 25.51 9.58
CA GLY A 204 2.82 26.68 10.28
C GLY A 204 1.69 26.44 11.30
N ASN A 205 1.20 25.20 11.47
CA ASN A 205 0.01 24.93 12.29
C ASN A 205 0.38 24.20 13.60
N PHE A 206 -0.31 24.55 14.69
CA PHE A 206 -0.19 23.90 16.00
C PHE A 206 -1.54 23.91 16.71
N SER A 207 -1.67 23.15 17.79
CA SER A 207 -2.80 23.26 18.72
C SER A 207 -2.29 23.61 20.11
N ASP A 208 -3.16 24.16 20.95
CA ASP A 208 -2.98 24.15 22.39
C ASP A 208 -3.05 22.71 22.93
N ILE A 209 -2.64 22.51 24.18
CA ILE A 209 -2.73 21.23 24.88
C ILE A 209 -3.79 21.34 25.99
N PRO A 210 -4.99 20.76 25.80
CA PRO A 210 -6.04 20.70 26.82
C PRO A 210 -5.59 19.97 28.10
N SER A 211 -6.29 20.21 29.21
CA SER A 211 -5.97 19.59 30.51
C SER A 211 -6.21 18.08 30.55
N ASP A 212 -7.10 17.56 29.70
CA ASP A 212 -7.37 16.14 29.51
C ASP A 212 -6.44 15.47 28.48
N GLY A 213 -5.59 16.25 27.82
CA GLY A 213 -4.51 15.78 26.96
C GLY A 213 -4.57 16.31 25.52
N PRO A 214 -3.58 15.97 24.69
CA PRO A 214 -3.51 16.37 23.28
C PRO A 214 -4.75 15.97 22.48
N TYR A 215 -5.21 16.83 21.58
CA TYR A 215 -6.24 16.44 20.61
C TYR A 215 -5.78 15.26 19.75
N THR A 216 -6.70 14.35 19.46
CA THR A 216 -6.52 13.23 18.53
C THR A 216 -6.40 13.70 17.08
N TYR A 217 -5.95 12.81 16.17
CA TYR A 217 -5.88 13.11 14.73
C TYR A 217 -7.25 13.50 14.16
N SER A 218 -8.31 12.81 14.58
CA SER A 218 -9.69 13.08 14.16
C SER A 218 -10.16 14.46 14.62
N GLN A 219 -9.91 14.83 15.88
CA GLN A 219 -10.24 16.16 16.39
C GLN A 219 -9.47 17.29 15.67
N ARG A 220 -8.27 17.00 15.15
CA ARG A 220 -7.47 17.93 14.36
C ARG A 220 -7.77 17.90 12.86
N ALA A 221 -8.64 17.00 12.40
CA ALA A 221 -8.90 16.73 10.99
C ALA A 221 -7.60 16.43 10.18
N ILE A 222 -6.68 15.65 10.75
CA ILE A 222 -5.43 15.27 10.10
C ILE A 222 -5.64 13.98 9.27
N PRO A 223 -5.40 14.00 7.94
CA PRO A 223 -5.68 12.87 7.05
C PRO A 223 -4.50 11.90 6.91
N TYR A 224 -3.71 11.72 7.97
CA TYR A 224 -2.51 10.88 7.95
C TYR A 224 -2.71 9.59 8.75
N VAL A 225 -1.95 8.57 8.40
CA VAL A 225 -1.72 7.42 9.30
C VAL A 225 -1.16 7.95 10.62
N GLU A 226 -1.72 7.52 11.75
CA GLU A 226 -1.28 7.97 13.05
C GLU A 226 0.21 7.66 13.27
N ASN A 227 0.98 8.71 13.58
CA ASN A 227 2.41 8.65 13.75
C ASN A 227 2.86 9.39 15.02
N PRO A 228 3.02 8.70 16.15
CA PRO A 228 3.53 9.31 17.38
C PRO A 228 4.95 9.87 17.24
N ASN A 229 5.77 9.36 16.31
CA ASN A 229 7.14 9.86 16.11
C ASN A 229 7.19 11.21 15.40
N ALA A 230 6.07 11.67 14.85
CA ALA A 230 5.93 13.01 14.29
C ALA A 230 5.36 14.02 15.32
N TYR A 231 5.15 13.61 16.58
CA TYR A 231 4.58 14.47 17.61
C TYR A 231 5.63 15.41 18.21
N HIS A 232 5.34 16.70 18.21
CA HIS A 232 6.16 17.74 18.83
C HIS A 232 5.33 18.52 19.84
N LYS A 233 5.97 18.98 20.91
CA LYS A 233 5.37 19.89 21.88
C LYS A 233 6.38 20.89 22.41
N GLY A 234 5.90 22.02 22.89
CA GLY A 234 6.73 23.04 23.51
C GLY A 234 5.94 24.03 24.35
N THR A 235 6.67 24.99 24.89
CA THR A 235 6.11 26.16 25.58
C THR A 235 6.46 27.41 24.79
N PHE A 236 5.55 28.37 24.73
CA PHE A 236 5.90 29.69 24.21
C PHE A 236 6.70 30.44 25.27
N ILE A 237 7.90 30.89 24.91
CA ILE A 237 8.68 31.80 25.74
C ILE A 237 8.13 33.21 25.48
N ARG A 238 7.54 33.80 26.51
CA ARG A 238 6.96 35.16 26.47
C ARG A 238 7.94 36.19 27.01
#